data_AF-A0A6N0HWR4-F1
#
_entry.id   AF-A0A6N0HWR4-F1
#
_cell.length_a   1.000
_cell.length_b   1.000
_cell.length_c   1.000
_cell.angle_alpha   90.00
_cell.angle_beta   90.00
_cell.angle_gamma   90.00
#
_symmetry.space_group_name_H-M   'P 1'
#
loop_
_entity.id
_entity.type
_entity.pdbx_description
1 polymer ?
#
loop_
_entity_poly.entity_id
_entity_poly.type
_entity_poly.pdbx_seq_one_letter_code
_entity_poly.pdbx_strand_id
1 'polypeptide(L)'
;MSSEIDSLIETVQQNCHISDARFAQNYTLCIYLLKMRELYRWEQGHGYEEKLAHEALGGWITEREALWDRVENDAFSDLSFASQLFSPFESDMLNNKLFPHGYVYSGGYGRFAKPLFVVAELESQQQHQAMNIVITGRELARDIVAPPAMTQGKTIIVRRESLQRMLWERIEESGSRYFCGSLFWASKPKQAANT
;
A
#
# COMPACT_ATOMS: atom_id res chain seq x y z
N MET A 1 13.24 -17.41 -14.44
CA MET A 1 12.02 -17.37 -13.62
C MET A 1 12.15 -16.34 -12.51
N SER A 2 13.05 -16.49 -11.51
CA SER A 2 13.27 -15.42 -10.49
C SER A 2 13.62 -14.07 -11.14
N SER A 3 14.62 -14.04 -12.04
CA SER A 3 15.02 -12.79 -12.69
C SER A 3 13.92 -12.10 -13.53
N GLU A 4 12.95 -12.86 -14.02
CA GLU A 4 11.86 -12.32 -14.84
C GLU A 4 10.76 -11.72 -13.97
N ILE A 5 10.42 -12.37 -12.84
CA ILE A 5 9.50 -11.77 -11.86
C ILE A 5 10.14 -10.54 -11.20
N ASP A 6 11.44 -10.56 -10.92
CA ASP A 6 12.16 -9.42 -10.35
C ASP A 6 12.09 -8.20 -11.29
N SER A 7 12.33 -8.40 -12.59
CA SER A 7 12.20 -7.34 -13.61
C SER A 7 10.76 -6.81 -13.74
N LEU A 8 9.76 -7.69 -13.62
CA LEU A 8 8.36 -7.29 -13.61
C LEU A 8 8.03 -6.43 -12.38
N ILE A 9 8.49 -6.85 -11.19
CA ILE A 9 8.29 -6.13 -9.93
C ILE A 9 8.89 -4.72 -10.03
N GLU A 10 10.12 -4.60 -10.52
CA GLU A 10 10.79 -3.30 -10.72
C GLU A 10 9.98 -2.39 -11.67
N THR A 11 9.51 -2.94 -12.79
CA THR A 11 8.72 -2.19 -13.76
C THR A 11 7.38 -1.74 -13.18
N VAL A 12 6.70 -2.59 -12.40
CA VAL A 12 5.45 -2.23 -11.73
C VAL A 12 5.71 -1.16 -10.67
N GLN A 13 6.77 -1.29 -9.88
CA GLN A 13 7.12 -0.29 -8.86
C GLN A 13 7.45 1.07 -9.49
N GLN A 14 8.10 1.07 -10.67
CA GLN A 14 8.31 2.29 -11.45
C GLN A 14 6.98 2.91 -11.89
N ASN A 15 6.02 2.12 -12.38
CA ASN A 15 4.68 2.61 -12.71
C ASN A 15 3.94 3.17 -11.47
N CYS A 16 4.11 2.56 -10.30
CA CYS A 16 3.62 3.11 -9.03
C CYS A 16 4.24 4.48 -8.74
N HIS A 17 5.56 4.64 -8.91
CA HIS A 17 6.24 5.93 -8.70
C HIS A 17 5.74 7.02 -9.64
N ILE A 18 5.56 6.70 -10.92
CA ILE A 18 5.00 7.64 -11.91
C ILE A 18 3.57 8.05 -11.50
N SER A 19 2.75 7.09 -11.08
CA SER A 19 1.38 7.37 -10.63
C SER A 19 1.35 8.20 -9.35
N ASP A 20 2.19 7.89 -8.37
CA ASP A 20 2.24 8.61 -7.12
C ASP A 20 2.76 10.03 -7.31
N ALA A 21 3.82 10.24 -8.11
CA ALA A 21 4.36 11.55 -8.43
C ALA A 21 3.27 12.51 -8.94
N ARG A 22 2.46 12.05 -9.91
CA ARG A 22 1.37 12.83 -10.53
C ARG A 22 0.21 13.17 -9.60
N PHE A 23 -0.01 12.37 -8.55
CA PHE A 23 -1.21 12.47 -7.72
C PHE A 23 -0.92 12.84 -6.26
N ALA A 24 0.34 12.83 -5.82
CA ALA A 24 0.73 13.16 -4.44
C ALA A 24 0.31 14.57 -4.03
N GLN A 25 0.39 15.53 -4.95
CA GLN A 25 -0.01 16.92 -4.73
C GLN A 25 -1.52 17.10 -4.45
N ASN A 26 -2.34 16.09 -4.73
CA ASN A 26 -3.77 16.13 -4.43
C ASN A 26 -4.10 15.86 -2.95
N TYR A 27 -3.11 15.48 -2.13
CA TYR A 27 -3.29 15.30 -0.70
C TYR A 27 -3.04 16.59 0.07
N THR A 28 -3.79 16.80 1.15
CA THR A 28 -3.42 17.79 2.16
C THR A 28 -2.16 17.32 2.90
N LEU A 29 -1.35 18.27 3.41
CA LEU A 29 -0.06 17.96 4.03
C LEU A 29 -0.12 16.85 5.09
N CYS A 30 -1.10 16.91 6.02
CA CYS A 30 -1.22 15.89 7.06
C CYS A 30 -1.50 14.50 6.48
N ILE A 31 -2.39 14.42 5.48
CA ILE A 31 -2.73 13.15 4.82
C ILE A 31 -1.53 12.63 4.02
N TYR A 32 -0.83 13.52 3.33
CA TYR A 32 0.39 13.20 2.61
C TYR A 32 1.46 12.59 3.53
N LEU A 33 1.77 13.25 4.65
CA LEU A 33 2.79 12.78 5.59
C LEU A 33 2.41 11.44 6.25
N LEU A 34 1.12 11.24 6.58
CA LEU A 34 0.65 9.93 7.06
C LEU A 34 0.88 8.86 6.00
N LYS A 35 0.50 9.10 4.75
CA LYS A 35 0.69 8.15 3.65
C LYS A 35 2.16 7.85 3.37
N MET A 36 3.03 8.86 3.41
CA MET A 36 4.48 8.69 3.20
C MET A 36 5.10 7.85 4.32
N ARG A 37 4.73 8.12 5.57
CA ARG A 37 5.15 7.30 6.72
C ARG A 37 4.72 5.85 6.56
N GLU A 38 3.49 5.62 6.09
CA GLU A 38 3.01 4.26 5.89
C GLU A 38 3.74 3.56 4.73
N LEU A 39 3.99 4.25 3.62
CA LEU A 39 4.78 3.71 2.51
C LEU A 39 6.22 3.37 2.94
N TYR A 40 6.89 4.27 3.68
CA TYR A 40 8.21 4.02 4.25
C TYR A 40 8.25 2.75 5.10
N ARG A 41 7.32 2.61 6.04
CA ARG A 41 7.19 1.41 6.88
C ARG A 41 7.06 0.13 6.07
N TRP A 42 6.23 0.16 5.01
CA TRP A 42 6.06 -1.00 4.12
C TRP A 42 7.39 -1.35 3.44
N GLU A 43 8.02 -0.35 2.84
CA GLU A 43 9.24 -0.52 2.04
C GLU A 43 10.43 -1.03 2.86
N GLN A 44 10.53 -0.58 4.12
CA GLN A 44 11.58 -1.01 5.05
C GLN A 44 11.21 -2.28 5.84
N GLY A 45 10.00 -2.82 5.66
CA GLY A 45 9.53 -4.01 6.38
C GLY A 45 9.33 -3.79 7.89
N HIS A 46 9.06 -2.55 8.32
CA HIS A 46 8.82 -2.22 9.72
C HIS A 46 7.52 -2.82 10.24
N GLY A 47 7.55 -3.28 11.48
CA GLY A 47 6.37 -3.80 12.17
C GLY A 47 5.34 -2.70 12.47
N TYR A 48 4.11 -3.12 12.80
CA TYR A 48 3.00 -2.21 13.10
C TYR A 48 3.24 -1.33 14.34
N GLU A 49 3.79 -1.90 15.41
CA GLU A 49 4.06 -1.20 16.68
C GLU A 49 5.44 -0.53 16.73
N GLU A 50 6.27 -0.74 15.70
CA GLU A 50 7.65 -0.27 15.69
C GLU A 50 7.71 1.26 15.63
N LYS A 51 8.58 1.87 16.43
CA LYS A 51 8.82 3.32 16.36
C LYS A 51 9.79 3.62 15.24
N LEU A 52 9.39 4.55 14.37
CA LEU A 52 10.25 5.03 13.29
C LEU A 52 11.18 6.13 13.77
N ALA A 53 12.44 6.07 13.37
CA ALA A 53 13.37 7.18 13.57
C ALA A 53 12.96 8.36 12.68
N HIS A 54 12.73 9.53 13.28
CA HIS A 54 12.24 10.70 12.56
C HIS A 54 13.21 11.19 11.47
N GLU A 55 14.51 11.19 11.77
CA GLU A 55 15.55 11.60 10.81
C GLU A 55 15.62 10.67 9.60
N ALA A 56 15.53 9.35 9.81
CA ALA A 56 15.54 8.36 8.73
C ALA A 56 14.30 8.49 7.83
N LEU A 57 13.12 8.66 8.43
CA LEU A 57 11.88 8.91 7.69
C LEU A 57 11.99 10.21 6.88
N GLY A 58 12.51 11.29 7.49
CA GLY A 58 12.68 12.58 6.81
C GLY A 58 13.62 12.47 5.60
N GLY A 59 14.77 11.83 5.76
CA GLY A 59 15.71 11.58 4.66
C GLY A 59 15.07 10.76 3.53
N TRP A 60 14.36 9.67 3.86
CA TRP A 60 13.66 8.87 2.86
C TRP A 60 12.57 9.64 2.13
N ILE A 61 11.81 10.51 2.81
CA ILE A 61 10.79 11.37 2.17
C ILE A 61 11.47 12.27 1.12
N THR A 62 12.59 12.92 1.47
CA THR A 62 13.33 13.78 0.54
C THR A 62 13.85 13.00 -0.67
N GLU A 63 14.38 11.80 -0.48
CA GLU A 63 14.83 10.94 -1.59
C GLU A 63 13.67 10.51 -2.49
N ARG A 64 12.53 10.17 -1.90
CA ARG A 64 11.31 9.77 -2.60
C ARG A 64 10.74 10.91 -3.43
N GLU A 65 10.69 12.12 -2.88
CA GLU A 65 10.24 13.33 -3.58
C GLU A 65 11.18 13.65 -4.75
N ALA A 66 12.49 13.60 -4.53
CA ALA A 66 13.47 13.81 -5.60
C ALA A 66 13.34 12.76 -6.72
N LEU A 67 12.99 11.51 -6.41
CA LEU A 67 12.65 10.51 -7.42
C LEU A 67 11.40 10.89 -8.20
N TRP A 68 10.34 11.28 -7.50
CA TRP A 68 9.06 11.63 -8.13
C TRP A 68 9.17 12.82 -9.08
N ASP A 69 9.94 13.84 -8.71
CA ASP A 69 10.24 14.99 -9.59
C ASP A 69 10.86 14.56 -10.92
N ARG A 70 11.64 13.47 -10.94
CA ARG A 70 12.29 12.96 -12.16
C ARG A 70 11.34 12.17 -13.06
N VAL A 71 10.36 11.48 -12.48
CA VAL A 71 9.53 10.48 -13.19
C VAL A 71 8.08 10.94 -13.43
N GLU A 72 7.64 12.05 -12.86
CA GLU A 72 6.25 12.54 -12.94
C GLU A 72 5.72 12.61 -14.39
N ASN A 73 6.57 12.98 -15.33
CA ASN A 73 6.22 13.18 -16.72
C ASN A 73 6.42 11.93 -17.61
N ASP A 74 6.94 10.82 -17.05
CA ASP A 74 7.23 9.60 -17.82
C ASP A 74 5.97 8.84 -18.19
N ALA A 75 5.93 8.23 -19.37
CA ALA A 75 4.84 7.31 -19.71
C ALA A 75 4.90 6.04 -18.83
N PHE A 76 3.74 5.43 -18.55
CA PHE A 76 3.73 4.12 -17.92
C PHE A 76 4.40 3.10 -18.85
N SER A 77 5.27 2.27 -18.27
CA SER A 77 6.05 1.27 -19.00
C SER A 77 5.25 -0.02 -19.15
N ASP A 78 5.29 -0.61 -20.35
CA ASP A 78 4.73 -1.93 -20.60
C ASP A 78 5.44 -3.00 -19.75
N LEU A 79 4.71 -4.06 -19.44
CA LEU A 79 5.12 -5.13 -18.54
C LEU A 79 5.59 -6.32 -19.35
N SER A 80 6.81 -6.80 -19.09
CA SER A 80 7.32 -8.02 -19.73
C SER A 80 7.24 -9.22 -18.80
N PHE A 81 6.66 -10.31 -19.28
CA PHE A 81 6.63 -11.59 -18.56
C PHE A 81 6.39 -12.76 -19.52
N ALA A 82 7.08 -13.88 -19.30
CA ALA A 82 7.11 -15.07 -20.14
C ALA A 82 7.39 -14.74 -21.63
N SER A 83 8.36 -13.85 -21.90
CA SER A 83 8.69 -13.34 -23.25
C SER A 83 7.51 -12.69 -24.01
N GLN A 84 6.50 -12.21 -23.28
CA GLN A 84 5.38 -11.42 -23.81
C GLN A 84 5.41 -10.02 -23.22
N LEU A 85 4.80 -9.08 -23.91
CA LEU A 85 4.66 -7.69 -23.49
C LEU A 85 3.17 -7.40 -23.27
N PHE A 86 2.85 -6.73 -22.16
CA PHE A 86 1.49 -6.38 -21.77
C PHE A 86 1.42 -4.89 -21.46
N SER A 87 0.35 -4.23 -21.87
CA SER A 87 0.06 -2.87 -21.42
C SER A 87 -0.15 -2.85 -19.89
N PRO A 88 0.17 -1.75 -19.18
CA PRO A 88 -0.01 -1.65 -17.72
C PRO A 88 -1.43 -1.97 -17.23
N PHE A 89 -2.44 -1.88 -18.09
CA PHE A 89 -3.84 -2.10 -17.71
C PHE A 89 -4.39 -3.47 -18.14
N GLU A 90 -3.57 -4.31 -18.78
CA GLU A 90 -3.95 -5.67 -19.23
C GLU A 90 -3.81 -6.72 -18.11
N SER A 91 -4.45 -6.46 -16.98
CA SER A 91 -4.34 -7.29 -15.77
C SER A 91 -4.74 -8.75 -16.01
N ASP A 92 -5.82 -9.00 -16.75
CA ASP A 92 -6.34 -10.35 -16.98
C ASP A 92 -5.37 -11.22 -17.79
N MET A 93 -4.77 -10.65 -18.86
CA MET A 93 -3.84 -11.37 -19.73
C MET A 93 -2.55 -11.70 -19.01
N LEU A 94 -1.99 -10.74 -18.26
CA LEU A 94 -0.78 -10.96 -17.47
C LEU A 94 -1.03 -11.97 -16.34
N ASN A 95 -2.17 -11.89 -15.65
CA ASN A 95 -2.50 -12.79 -14.55
C ASN A 95 -2.66 -14.26 -14.99
N ASN A 96 -3.16 -14.53 -16.19
CA ASN A 96 -3.18 -15.89 -16.74
C ASN A 96 -1.79 -16.52 -16.84
N LYS A 97 -0.72 -15.70 -16.91
CA LYS A 97 0.67 -16.13 -16.88
C LYS A 97 1.24 -16.15 -15.46
N LEU A 98 0.85 -15.22 -14.59
CA LEU A 98 1.40 -15.11 -13.23
C LEU A 98 0.83 -16.14 -12.24
N PHE A 99 -0.45 -16.52 -12.37
CA PHE A 99 -1.09 -17.42 -11.40
C PHE A 99 -0.38 -18.78 -11.26
N PRO A 100 0.06 -19.47 -12.34
CA PRO A 100 0.84 -20.70 -12.23
C PRO A 100 2.16 -20.55 -11.45
N HIS A 101 2.67 -19.32 -11.31
CA HIS A 101 3.90 -19.02 -10.60
C HIS A 101 3.68 -18.46 -9.19
N GLY A 102 2.42 -18.39 -8.73
CA GLY A 102 2.09 -17.92 -7.39
C GLY A 102 2.15 -16.40 -7.23
N TYR A 103 1.93 -15.64 -8.31
CA TYR A 103 1.88 -14.18 -8.27
C TYR A 103 0.57 -13.65 -8.85
N VAL A 104 0.23 -12.42 -8.48
CA VAL A 104 -0.91 -11.67 -9.00
C VAL A 104 -0.50 -10.22 -9.26
N TYR A 105 -0.98 -9.70 -10.37
CA TYR A 105 -0.87 -8.31 -10.77
C TYR A 105 -2.25 -7.65 -10.77
N SER A 106 -2.31 -6.38 -10.39
CA SER A 106 -3.49 -5.55 -10.60
C SER A 106 -3.06 -4.15 -11.03
N GLY A 107 -3.40 -3.79 -12.26
CA GLY A 107 -3.27 -2.46 -12.83
C GLY A 107 -4.64 -1.90 -13.20
N GLY A 108 -5.05 -0.79 -12.59
CA GLY A 108 -6.38 -0.21 -12.77
C GLY A 108 -6.49 1.23 -12.31
N TYR A 109 -7.71 1.68 -12.04
CA TYR A 109 -7.98 3.04 -11.59
C TYR A 109 -8.68 3.02 -10.22
N GLY A 110 -8.10 3.74 -9.27
CA GLY A 110 -8.67 3.97 -7.96
C GLY A 110 -9.57 5.20 -7.91
N ARG A 111 -9.72 5.74 -6.69
CA ARG A 111 -10.47 6.96 -6.46
C ARG A 111 -9.86 8.13 -7.25
N PHE A 112 -10.73 9.00 -7.78
CA PHE A 112 -10.34 10.15 -8.61
C PHE A 112 -9.56 9.79 -9.88
N ALA A 113 -9.78 8.57 -10.39
CA ALA A 113 -9.08 8.05 -11.56
C ALA A 113 -7.55 8.03 -11.42
N LYS A 114 -7.01 7.96 -10.18
CA LYS A 114 -5.58 7.69 -9.97
C LYS A 114 -5.26 6.27 -10.48
N PRO A 115 -4.31 6.08 -11.40
CA PRO A 115 -3.82 4.76 -11.77
C PRO A 115 -3.23 4.04 -10.54
N LEU A 116 -3.54 2.77 -10.34
CA LEU A 116 -3.01 1.98 -9.25
C LEU A 116 -2.46 0.68 -9.80
N PHE A 117 -1.26 0.32 -9.33
CA PHE A 117 -0.53 -0.85 -9.72
C PHE A 117 -0.05 -1.61 -8.48
N VAL A 118 -0.13 -2.94 -8.54
CA VAL A 118 0.39 -3.80 -7.48
C VAL A 118 0.81 -5.14 -8.07
N VAL A 119 1.94 -5.67 -7.61
CA VAL A 119 2.31 -7.08 -7.74
C VAL A 119 2.38 -7.66 -6.34
N ALA A 120 1.80 -8.83 -6.14
CA ALA A 120 1.81 -9.52 -4.87
C ALA A 120 1.90 -11.03 -5.06
N GLU A 121 2.19 -11.73 -3.97
CA GLU A 121 2.06 -13.19 -3.90
C GLU A 121 0.57 -13.59 -4.01
N LEU A 122 0.28 -14.64 -4.77
CA LEU A 122 -1.04 -15.23 -4.86
C LEU A 122 -1.26 -16.16 -3.67
N GLU A 123 -2.29 -15.89 -2.87
CA GLU A 123 -2.61 -16.73 -1.70
C GLU A 123 -3.77 -17.69 -1.98
N SER A 124 -4.84 -17.18 -2.59
CA SER A 124 -5.94 -18.05 -3.03
C SER A 124 -6.75 -17.45 -4.17
N GLN A 125 -7.42 -18.32 -4.90
CA GLN A 125 -8.41 -17.98 -5.92
C GLN A 125 -9.69 -18.71 -5.61
N GLN A 126 -10.80 -17.99 -5.62
CA GLN A 126 -12.12 -18.53 -5.33
C GLN A 126 -13.10 -17.99 -6.34
N GLN A 127 -13.90 -18.87 -6.94
CA GLN A 127 -15.01 -18.42 -7.76
C GLN A 127 -16.26 -18.35 -6.88
N HIS A 128 -16.89 -17.17 -6.82
CA HIS A 128 -18.15 -16.97 -6.13
C HIS A 128 -19.19 -16.42 -7.11
N GLN A 129 -20.15 -17.27 -7.47
CA GLN A 129 -21.16 -16.97 -8.50
C GLN A 129 -20.48 -16.55 -9.83
N ALA A 130 -20.75 -15.33 -10.29
CA ALA A 130 -20.19 -14.75 -11.52
C ALA A 130 -18.87 -13.97 -11.29
N MET A 131 -18.36 -13.94 -10.05
CA MET A 131 -17.17 -13.18 -9.66
C MET A 131 -16.01 -14.10 -9.32
N ASN A 132 -14.81 -13.68 -9.69
CA ASN A 132 -13.55 -14.28 -9.26
C ASN A 132 -13.01 -13.47 -8.09
N ILE A 133 -12.77 -14.11 -6.95
CA ILE A 133 -12.16 -13.50 -5.78
C ILE A 133 -10.71 -13.99 -5.72
N VAL A 134 -9.78 -13.04 -5.77
CA VAL A 134 -8.34 -13.31 -5.66
C VAL A 134 -7.85 -12.69 -4.37
N ILE A 135 -7.29 -13.52 -3.49
CA ILE A 135 -6.68 -13.06 -2.24
C ILE A 135 -5.18 -13.01 -2.44
N THR A 136 -4.58 -11.85 -2.17
CA THR A 136 -3.14 -11.62 -2.28
C THR A 136 -2.48 -11.68 -0.92
N GLY A 137 -1.25 -12.22 -0.88
CA GLY A 137 -0.37 -12.24 0.28
C GLY A 137 0.53 -11.01 0.34
N ARG A 138 1.84 -11.23 0.45
CA ARG A 138 2.85 -10.17 0.54
C ARG A 138 2.88 -9.33 -0.73
N GLU A 139 2.92 -8.01 -0.58
CA GLU A 139 3.02 -7.08 -1.70
C GLU A 139 4.48 -6.86 -2.07
N LEU A 140 4.80 -7.03 -3.35
CA LEU A 140 6.16 -6.95 -3.91
C LEU A 140 6.42 -5.60 -4.57
N ALA A 141 5.37 -4.98 -5.11
CA ALA A 141 5.35 -3.60 -5.59
C ALA A 141 3.99 -2.97 -5.29
N ARG A 142 3.96 -1.69 -4.90
CA ARG A 142 2.70 -0.95 -4.65
C ARG A 142 2.86 0.57 -4.74
N ASP A 143 1.73 1.23 -4.95
CA ASP A 143 1.56 2.67 -4.73
C ASP A 143 1.56 3.06 -3.24
N ILE A 144 1.72 4.36 -2.99
CA ILE A 144 1.48 5.01 -1.69
C ILE A 144 0.05 4.74 -1.19
N VAL A 145 -0.93 4.71 -2.10
CA VAL A 145 -2.31 4.33 -1.80
C VAL A 145 -2.48 2.84 -2.01
N ALA A 146 -2.83 2.14 -0.94
CA ALA A 146 -3.07 0.72 -1.00
C ALA A 146 -4.48 0.39 -0.50
N PRO A 147 -5.49 0.46 -1.38
CA PRO A 147 -6.85 0.08 -0.99
C PRO A 147 -6.87 -1.42 -0.65
N PRO A 148 -7.60 -1.84 0.41
CA PRO A 148 -7.59 -3.24 0.86
C PRO A 148 -8.29 -4.19 -0.12
N ALA A 149 -9.13 -3.66 -1.01
CA ALA A 149 -9.78 -4.43 -2.06
C ALA A 149 -10.07 -3.54 -3.27
N MET A 150 -10.04 -4.12 -4.46
CA MET A 150 -10.46 -3.48 -5.72
C MET A 150 -11.27 -4.45 -6.58
N THR A 151 -12.20 -3.91 -7.36
CA THR A 151 -12.96 -4.68 -8.36
C THR A 151 -12.52 -4.27 -9.76
N GLN A 152 -12.12 -5.25 -10.57
CA GLN A 152 -11.72 -5.10 -11.97
C GLN A 152 -12.57 -6.04 -12.82
N GLY A 153 -13.57 -5.50 -13.51
CA GLY A 153 -14.52 -6.31 -14.28
C GLY A 153 -15.25 -7.33 -13.39
N LYS A 154 -14.99 -8.62 -13.62
CA LYS A 154 -15.57 -9.73 -12.83
C LYS A 154 -14.62 -10.25 -11.73
N THR A 155 -13.50 -9.58 -11.49
CA THR A 155 -12.50 -10.00 -10.52
C THR A 155 -12.46 -9.03 -9.34
N ILE A 156 -12.57 -9.54 -8.12
CA ILE A 156 -12.35 -8.81 -6.87
C ILE A 156 -10.98 -9.23 -6.33
N ILE A 157 -10.08 -8.28 -6.20
CA ILE A 157 -8.74 -8.49 -5.65
C ILE A 157 -8.73 -7.99 -4.22
N VAL A 158 -8.55 -8.90 -3.27
CA VAL A 158 -8.47 -8.63 -1.83
C VAL A 158 -7.01 -8.66 -1.42
N ARG A 159 -6.49 -7.52 -0.98
CA ARG A 159 -5.09 -7.34 -0.60
C ARG A 159 -4.93 -7.57 0.90
N ARG A 160 -4.52 -8.78 1.32
CA ARG A 160 -4.49 -9.15 2.74
C ARG A 160 -3.53 -8.26 3.54
N GLU A 161 -2.34 -7.98 3.03
CA GLU A 161 -1.36 -7.12 3.69
C GLU A 161 -1.90 -5.69 3.89
N SER A 162 -2.48 -5.10 2.84
CA SER A 162 -3.13 -3.79 2.90
C SER A 162 -4.37 -3.76 3.82
N LEU A 163 -5.15 -4.85 3.85
CA LEU A 163 -6.28 -4.98 4.76
C LEU A 163 -5.84 -5.01 6.22
N GLN A 164 -4.82 -5.81 6.56
CA GLN A 164 -4.26 -5.86 7.91
C GLN A 164 -3.77 -4.49 8.34
N ARG A 165 -3.11 -3.76 7.44
CA ARG A 165 -2.63 -2.41 7.70
C ARG A 165 -3.74 -1.40 7.93
N MET A 166 -4.77 -1.39 7.08
CA MET A 166 -5.92 -0.52 7.27
C MET A 166 -6.61 -0.80 8.62
N LEU A 167 -6.73 -2.06 9.03
CA LEU A 167 -7.28 -2.43 10.34
C LEU A 167 -6.40 -1.91 11.48
N TRP A 168 -5.08 -2.02 11.35
CA TRP A 168 -4.14 -1.49 12.32
C TRP A 168 -4.25 0.03 12.49
N GLU A 169 -4.26 0.78 11.38
CA GLU A 169 -4.43 2.24 11.40
C GLU A 169 -5.72 2.65 12.16
N ARG A 170 -6.83 1.92 11.98
CA ARG A 170 -8.08 2.15 12.71
C ARG A 170 -8.00 1.86 14.20
N ILE A 171 -7.20 0.86 14.59
CA ILE A 171 -6.94 0.53 15.99
C ILE A 171 -6.11 1.64 16.63
N GLU A 172 -5.05 2.13 15.98
CA GLU A 172 -4.23 3.23 16.50
C GLU A 172 -5.03 4.52 16.69
N GLU A 173 -5.86 4.88 15.70
CA GLU A 173 -6.78 6.03 15.79
C GLU A 173 -7.74 5.90 16.98
N SER A 174 -8.25 4.68 17.23
CA SER A 174 -9.16 4.41 18.33
C SER A 174 -8.45 4.33 19.68
N GLY A 175 -7.26 3.75 19.75
CA GLY A 175 -6.40 3.66 20.93
C GLY A 175 -5.97 5.03 21.45
N SER A 176 -5.70 5.98 20.55
CA SER A 176 -5.39 7.37 20.91
C SER A 176 -6.56 8.06 21.64
N ARG A 177 -7.81 7.70 21.33
CA ARG A 177 -9.00 8.16 22.08
C ARG A 177 -9.07 7.59 23.50
N TYR A 178 -8.57 6.37 23.72
CA TYR A 178 -8.51 5.77 25.06
C TYR A 178 -7.32 6.30 25.89
N PHE A 179 -6.23 6.70 25.25
CA PHE A 179 -5.06 7.27 25.95
C PHE A 179 -5.28 8.73 26.39
N CYS A 180 -6.06 9.52 25.64
CA CYS A 180 -6.43 10.89 26.04
C CYS A 180 -7.47 10.92 27.20
N GLY A 181 -8.15 9.80 27.48
CA GLY A 181 -9.17 9.69 28.53
C GLY A 181 -8.71 9.21 29.90
N SER A 182 -7.42 8.89 30.09
CA SER A 182 -6.91 8.27 31.34
C SER A 182 -6.01 9.19 32.19
N LEU A 183 -6.15 10.51 32.04
CA LEU A 183 -5.46 11.52 32.87
C LEU A 183 -6.40 12.38 33.74
N PHE A 184 -7.60 11.89 34.03
CA PHE A 184 -8.49 12.46 35.05
C PHE A 184 -9.06 11.35 35.92
N TRP A 185 -8.54 11.25 37.14
CA TRP A 185 -9.10 10.65 38.39
C TRP A 185 -8.01 9.97 39.23
N ALA A 186 -7.13 10.81 39.79
CA ALA A 186 -6.48 10.51 41.06
C ALA A 186 -6.56 11.79 41.92
N SER A 187 -7.77 12.16 42.32
CA SER A 187 -7.96 13.11 43.41
C SER A 187 -7.37 12.47 44.68
N LYS A 188 -6.28 13.04 45.19
CA LYS A 188 -5.75 12.68 46.51
C LYS A 188 -6.87 12.90 47.54
N PRO A 189 -7.19 11.93 48.42
CA PRO A 189 -8.07 12.19 49.54
C PRO A 189 -7.39 13.22 50.46
N LYS A 190 -8.07 14.35 50.70
CA LYS A 190 -7.74 15.26 51.80
C LYS A 190 -7.85 14.45 53.08
N GLN A 191 -6.73 14.23 53.77
CA GLN A 191 -6.74 13.76 55.15
C GLN A 191 -7.47 14.81 55.99
N ALA A 192 -8.56 14.39 56.62
CA ALA A 192 -9.27 15.17 57.61
C ALA A 192 -8.38 15.36 58.85
N ALA A 193 -8.48 16.54 59.44
CA ALA A 193 -7.76 16.95 60.63
C ALA A 193 -8.01 16.01 61.83
N ASN A 194 -6.97 15.79 62.62
CA ASN A 194 -7.06 15.36 64.01
C ASN A 194 -5.91 16.04 64.79
N THR A 195 -6.15 17.26 65.26
CA THR A 195 -5.91 17.74 66.64
C THR A 195 -6.30 19.20 66.76
#